data_AF-A0A0S8HDL1-F1
#
_entry.id   AF-A0A0S8HDL1-F1
#
_cell.length_a   1.000
_cell.length_b   1.000
_cell.length_c   1.000
_cell.angle_alpha   90.00
_cell.angle_beta   90.00
_cell.angle_gamma   90.00
#
_symmetry.space_group_name_H-M   'P 1'
#
loop_
_entity.id
_entity.type
_entity.pdbx_description
1 polymer ?
#
loop_
_entity_poly.entity_id
_entity_poly.type
_entity_poly.pdbx_seq_one_letter_code
_entity_poly.pdbx_strand_id
1 'polypeptide(L)'
;MKAVSIISIVYGTMGFIWSSIVLVGIGIQKAILENVPFPEEVLIYIDIPKMIEVIHGIMLFLMPFVFIIAAVYIVSGILGLSNKSQAYMFGILAAVFNIFWYVAYVIILQMELVPLFNFNDVFPEKLFNLIFLLGTIINAVFYCGYPIFLIIYLSQQRKQTS
;
A
#
# COMPACT_ATOMS: atom_id res chain seq x y z
N MET A 1 8.25 22.57 -11.17
CA MET A 1 6.84 22.52 -10.75
C MET A 1 5.99 21.63 -11.63
N LYS A 2 5.73 22.01 -12.89
CA LYS A 2 4.81 21.26 -13.77
C LYS A 2 5.07 19.75 -13.83
N ALA A 3 6.33 19.34 -14.03
CA ALA A 3 6.69 17.92 -14.08
C ALA A 3 6.38 17.17 -12.78
N VAL A 4 6.76 17.71 -11.62
CA VAL A 4 6.51 17.07 -10.31
C VAL A 4 5.01 16.98 -10.03
N SER A 5 4.25 18.02 -10.37
CA SER A 5 2.79 18.03 -10.24
C SER A 5 2.11 16.99 -11.13
N ILE A 6 2.58 16.80 -12.36
CA ILE A 6 2.09 15.74 -13.25
C ILE A 6 2.40 14.36 -12.65
N ILE A 7 3.61 14.16 -12.14
CA ILE A 7 3.98 12.89 -11.49
C ILE A 7 3.07 12.63 -10.27
N SER A 8 2.73 13.65 -9.47
CA SER A 8 1.79 13.49 -8.34
C SER A 8 0.42 13.03 -8.81
N ILE A 9 -0.10 13.60 -9.91
CA ILE A 9 -1.38 13.20 -10.48
C ILE A 9 -1.33 11.76 -10.98
N VAL A 10 -0.28 11.38 -11.73
CA VAL A 10 -0.13 10.02 -12.25
C VAL A 10 0.00 9.02 -11.12
N TYR A 11 0.88 9.28 -10.15
CA TYR A 11 1.09 8.44 -8.99
C TYR A 11 -0.19 8.26 -8.16
N GLY A 12 -0.89 9.36 -7.88
CA GLY A 12 -2.18 9.32 -7.19
C GLY A 12 -3.23 8.57 -7.99
N THR A 13 -3.33 8.78 -9.30
CA THR A 13 -4.31 8.08 -10.15
C THR A 13 -4.06 6.56 -10.17
N MET A 14 -2.80 6.14 -10.27
CA MET A 14 -2.43 4.72 -10.20
C MET A 14 -2.81 4.12 -8.84
N GLY A 15 -2.52 4.81 -7.73
CA GLY A 15 -2.92 4.35 -6.39
C GLY A 15 -4.44 4.29 -6.21
N PHE A 16 -5.17 5.25 -6.78
CA PHE A 16 -6.63 5.30 -6.75
C PHE A 16 -7.26 4.13 -7.51
N ILE A 17 -6.79 3.87 -8.73
CA ILE A 17 -7.23 2.73 -9.55
C ILE A 17 -6.90 1.43 -8.83
N TRP A 18 -5.65 1.29 -8.35
CA TRP A 18 -5.21 0.07 -7.68
C TRP A 18 -6.03 -0.24 -6.43
N SER A 19 -6.19 0.73 -5.52
CA SER A 19 -7.00 0.55 -4.31
C SER A 19 -8.46 0.23 -4.62
N SER A 20 -9.05 0.83 -5.66
CA SER A 20 -10.41 0.52 -6.10
C SER A 20 -10.53 -0.91 -6.62
N ILE A 21 -9.59 -1.34 -7.47
CA ILE A 21 -9.55 -2.72 -8.00
C ILE A 21 -9.39 -3.72 -6.86
N VAL A 22 -8.50 -3.45 -5.91
CA VAL A 22 -8.26 -4.34 -4.77
C VAL A 22 -9.50 -4.42 -3.88
N LEU A 23 -10.14 -3.29 -3.54
CA LEU A 23 -11.35 -3.29 -2.71
C LEU A 23 -12.50 -4.08 -3.34
N VAL A 24 -12.74 -3.89 -4.64
CA VAL A 24 -13.77 -4.62 -5.37
C VAL A 24 -13.38 -6.09 -5.54
N GLY A 25 -12.15 -6.35 -5.96
CA GLY A 25 -11.62 -7.68 -6.23
C GLY A 25 -11.64 -8.56 -4.99
N ILE A 26 -11.26 -8.02 -3.83
CA ILE A 26 -11.29 -8.74 -2.55
C ILE A 26 -12.72 -9.03 -2.11
N GLY A 27 -13.66 -8.12 -2.33
CA GLY A 27 -15.08 -8.41 -2.07
C GLY A 27 -15.60 -9.58 -2.90
N ILE A 28 -15.28 -9.60 -4.20
CA ILE A 28 -15.65 -10.70 -5.11
C ILE A 28 -14.95 -12.00 -4.72
N GLN A 29 -13.64 -11.93 -4.46
CA GLN A 29 -12.84 -13.09 -4.08
C GLN A 29 -13.37 -13.73 -2.79
N LYS A 30 -13.70 -12.93 -1.77
CA LYS A 30 -14.31 -13.41 -0.54
C LYS A 30 -15.60 -14.18 -0.82
N ALA A 31 -16.51 -13.57 -1.59
CA ALA A 31 -17.80 -14.17 -1.92
C ALA A 31 -17.66 -15.48 -2.71
N ILE A 32 -16.65 -15.59 -3.60
CA ILE A 32 -16.37 -16.85 -4.30
C ILE A 32 -15.86 -17.89 -3.31
N LEU A 33 -14.83 -17.57 -2.52
CA LEU A 33 -14.15 -18.55 -1.68
C LEU A 33 -15.00 -19.05 -0.51
N GLU A 34 -15.96 -18.25 -0.02
CA GLU A 34 -16.95 -18.69 0.97
C GLU A 34 -17.89 -19.81 0.43
N ASN A 35 -17.98 -19.96 -0.89
CA ASN A 35 -18.85 -20.95 -1.54
C ASN A 35 -18.07 -22.09 -2.22
N VAL A 36 -16.74 -22.11 -2.14
CA VAL A 36 -15.90 -23.19 -2.70
C VAL A 36 -15.60 -24.21 -1.61
N PRO A 37 -16.00 -25.49 -1.76
CA PRO A 37 -15.55 -26.54 -0.86
C PRO A 37 -14.06 -26.82 -1.13
N PHE A 38 -13.22 -26.56 -0.14
CA PHE A 38 -11.78 -26.89 -0.23
C PHE A 38 -11.55 -28.37 0.11
N PRO A 39 -10.65 -29.07 -0.61
CA PRO A 39 -10.30 -30.46 -0.27
C PRO A 39 -9.68 -30.55 1.13
N GLU A 40 -10.05 -31.59 1.88
CA GLU A 40 -9.54 -31.81 3.25
C GLU A 40 -8.00 -31.89 3.30
N GLU A 41 -7.39 -32.44 2.25
CA GLU A 41 -5.93 -32.56 2.09
C GLU A 41 -5.19 -31.22 2.17
N VAL A 42 -5.84 -30.13 1.73
CA VAL A 42 -5.25 -28.78 1.73
C VAL A 42 -5.43 -28.09 3.09
N LEU A 43 -6.56 -28.36 3.77
CA LEU A 43 -6.88 -27.79 5.07
C LEU A 43 -5.97 -28.30 6.20
N ILE A 44 -5.26 -29.42 5.98
CA ILE A 44 -4.26 -29.96 6.91
C ILE A 44 -3.02 -29.06 7.02
N TYR A 45 -2.65 -28.38 5.92
CA TYR A 45 -1.42 -27.58 5.86
C TYR A 45 -1.65 -26.09 6.07
N ILE A 46 -2.83 -25.59 5.67
CA ILE A 46 -3.18 -24.17 5.73
C ILE A 46 -4.64 -24.06 6.17
N ASP A 47 -4.90 -23.28 7.22
CA ASP A 47 -6.25 -22.86 7.59
C ASP A 47 -6.75 -21.82 6.58
N ILE A 48 -7.24 -22.33 5.44
CA ILE A 48 -7.71 -21.50 4.31
C ILE A 48 -8.81 -20.53 4.74
N PRO A 49 -9.86 -20.94 5.49
CA PRO A 49 -10.89 -20.02 5.96
C PRO A 49 -10.32 -18.86 6.78
N LYS A 50 -9.43 -19.16 7.73
CA LYS A 50 -8.79 -18.12 8.56
C LYS A 50 -7.84 -17.24 7.75
N MET A 51 -7.08 -17.82 6.83
CA MET A 51 -6.20 -17.07 5.93
C MET A 51 -6.99 -16.10 5.05
N ILE A 52 -8.13 -16.54 4.51
CA ILE A 52 -9.05 -15.69 3.76
C ILE A 52 -9.56 -14.57 4.66
N GLU A 53 -10.08 -14.87 5.84
CA GLU A 53 -10.60 -13.86 6.76
C GLU A 53 -9.55 -12.78 7.11
N VAL A 54 -8.34 -13.21 7.46
CA VAL A 54 -7.23 -12.32 7.82
C VAL A 54 -6.79 -11.47 6.63
N ILE A 55 -6.50 -12.07 5.47
CA ILE A 55 -6.04 -11.32 4.28
C ILE A 55 -7.10 -10.32 3.83
N HIS A 56 -8.37 -10.74 3.76
CA HIS A 56 -9.45 -9.87 3.33
C HIS A 56 -9.69 -8.75 4.36
N GLY A 57 -9.63 -9.07 5.66
CA GLY A 57 -9.75 -8.09 6.74
C GLY A 57 -8.66 -7.02 6.70
N ILE A 58 -7.39 -7.42 6.57
CA ILE A 58 -6.25 -6.50 6.46
C ILE A 58 -6.41 -5.59 5.26
N MET A 59 -6.74 -6.14 4.10
CA MET A 59 -6.80 -5.36 2.86
C MET A 59 -8.02 -4.43 2.83
N LEU A 60 -9.18 -4.86 3.33
CA LEU A 60 -10.36 -4.00 3.50
C LEU A 60 -10.10 -2.86 4.49
N PHE A 61 -9.25 -3.08 5.50
CA PHE A 61 -8.84 -2.05 6.42
C PHE A 61 -7.80 -1.08 5.82
N LEU A 62 -6.79 -1.59 5.11
CA LEU A 62 -5.65 -0.78 4.65
C LEU A 62 -5.91 -0.02 3.34
N MET A 63 -6.66 -0.60 2.40
CA MET A 63 -6.85 0.00 1.08
C MET A 63 -7.65 1.31 1.05
N PRO A 64 -8.63 1.57 1.94
CA PRO A 64 -9.29 2.88 2.03
C PRO A 64 -8.31 4.01 2.30
N PHE A 65 -7.24 3.78 3.07
CA PHE A 65 -6.21 4.79 3.30
C PHE A 65 -5.41 5.08 2.02
N VAL A 66 -5.07 4.05 1.23
CA VAL A 66 -4.41 4.22 -0.07
C VAL A 66 -5.27 5.08 -0.99
N PHE A 67 -6.58 4.82 -1.02
CA PHE A 67 -7.54 5.58 -1.81
C PHE A 67 -7.56 7.07 -1.42
N ILE A 68 -7.59 7.37 -0.12
CA ILE A 68 -7.57 8.74 0.39
C ILE A 68 -6.22 9.41 0.07
N ILE A 69 -5.10 8.75 0.35
CA ILE A 69 -3.75 9.27 0.08
C ILE A 69 -3.59 9.58 -1.42
N ALA A 70 -4.06 8.67 -2.27
CA ALA A 70 -4.09 8.84 -3.72
C ALA A 70 -4.88 10.07 -4.16
N ALA A 71 -6.07 10.27 -3.60
CA ALA A 71 -6.87 11.47 -3.85
C ALA A 71 -6.12 12.75 -3.42
N VAL A 72 -5.43 12.73 -2.27
CA VAL A 72 -4.64 13.88 -1.81
C VAL A 72 -3.45 14.17 -2.75
N TYR A 73 -2.79 13.13 -3.29
CA TYR A 73 -1.76 13.32 -4.33
C TYR A 73 -2.29 13.99 -5.59
N ILE A 74 -3.46 13.56 -6.07
CA ILE A 74 -4.11 14.16 -7.24
C ILE A 74 -4.43 15.64 -6.97
N VAL A 75 -5.04 15.94 -5.82
CA VAL A 75 -5.37 17.31 -5.41
C VAL A 75 -4.11 18.18 -5.29
N SER A 76 -3.05 17.67 -4.65
CA SER A 76 -1.76 18.37 -4.56
C SER A 76 -1.19 18.68 -5.95
N GLY A 77 -1.23 17.72 -6.88
CA GLY A 77 -0.77 17.91 -8.25
C GLY A 77 -1.57 18.97 -9.02
N ILE A 78 -2.91 18.94 -8.94
CA ILE A 78 -3.79 19.94 -9.57
C ILE A 78 -3.51 21.36 -9.02
N LEU A 79 -3.38 21.48 -7.71
CA LEU A 79 -3.03 22.75 -7.05
C LEU A 79 -1.63 23.23 -7.47
N GLY A 80 -0.69 22.31 -7.62
CA GLY A 80 0.67 22.59 -8.08
C GLY A 80 0.72 23.10 -9.52
N LEU A 81 -0.09 22.54 -10.42
CA LEU A 81 -0.26 23.06 -11.79
C LEU A 81 -0.86 24.47 -11.81
N SER A 82 -1.73 24.76 -10.84
CA SER A 82 -2.39 26.06 -10.68
C SER A 82 -1.57 27.08 -9.88
N ASN A 83 -0.30 26.76 -9.54
CA ASN A 83 0.60 27.57 -8.71
C ASN A 83 0.00 28.01 -7.37
N LYS A 84 -0.87 27.19 -6.77
CA LYS A 84 -1.49 27.47 -5.47
C LYS A 84 -0.55 27.06 -4.34
N SER A 85 -0.38 27.92 -3.32
CA SER A 85 0.52 27.67 -2.19
C SER A 85 0.12 26.43 -1.36
N GLN A 86 -1.16 26.07 -1.38
CA GLN A 86 -1.68 24.87 -0.71
C GLN A 86 -1.09 23.56 -1.28
N ALA A 87 -0.56 23.57 -2.52
CA ALA A 87 0.04 22.39 -3.14
C ALA A 87 1.16 21.79 -2.28
N TYR A 88 1.96 22.65 -1.62
CA TYR A 88 3.01 22.23 -0.70
C TYR A 88 2.42 21.43 0.47
N MET A 89 1.41 21.99 1.15
CA MET A 89 0.82 21.37 2.33
C MET A 89 0.22 20.00 2.00
N PHE A 90 -0.59 19.91 0.95
CA PHE A 90 -1.19 18.64 0.54
C PHE A 90 -0.16 17.63 0.02
N GLY A 91 0.90 18.09 -0.65
CA GLY A 91 1.96 17.21 -1.15
C GLY A 91 2.77 16.57 -0.02
N ILE A 92 3.14 17.36 0.99
CA ILE A 92 3.80 16.86 2.20
C ILE A 92 2.87 15.90 2.96
N LEU A 93 1.59 16.27 3.12
CA LEU A 93 0.60 15.46 3.81
C LEU A 93 0.48 14.07 3.16
N ALA A 94 0.26 14.02 1.84
CA ALA A 94 0.16 12.77 1.09
C ALA A 94 1.42 11.93 1.22
N ALA A 95 2.60 12.54 1.08
CA ALA A 95 3.87 11.84 1.17
C ALA A 95 4.12 11.22 2.55
N VAL A 96 3.88 11.99 3.62
CA VAL A 96 4.05 11.50 4.99
C VAL A 96 3.08 10.37 5.29
N PHE A 97 1.79 10.53 4.96
CA PHE A 97 0.81 9.47 5.19
C PHE A 97 1.09 8.22 4.35
N ASN A 98 1.62 8.34 3.14
CA ASN A 98 2.02 7.18 2.34
C ASN A 98 3.14 6.39 3.00
N ILE A 99 4.17 7.08 3.52
CA ILE A 99 5.26 6.43 4.25
C ILE A 99 4.72 5.73 5.51
N PHE A 100 3.87 6.40 6.30
CA PHE A 100 3.27 5.79 7.49
C PHE A 100 2.39 4.59 7.14
N TRP A 101 1.58 4.70 6.09
CA TRP A 101 0.74 3.61 5.60
C TRP A 101 1.61 2.41 5.20
N TYR A 102 2.70 2.63 4.49
CA TYR A 102 3.60 1.57 4.07
C TYR A 102 4.24 0.85 5.25
N VAL A 103 4.71 1.60 6.26
CA VAL A 103 5.26 1.01 7.49
C VAL A 103 4.19 0.19 8.23
N ALA A 104 2.98 0.73 8.37
CA ALA A 104 1.88 0.00 9.00
C ALA A 104 1.50 -1.27 8.22
N TYR A 105 1.45 -1.20 6.89
CA TYR A 105 1.19 -2.33 6.01
C TYR A 105 2.20 -3.46 6.22
N VAL A 106 3.50 -3.14 6.27
CA VAL A 106 4.55 -4.14 6.50
C VAL A 106 4.42 -4.79 7.87
N ILE A 107 4.20 -3.99 8.92
CA ILE A 107 4.06 -4.49 10.29
C ILE A 107 2.84 -5.41 10.41
N ILE A 108 1.68 -4.97 9.91
CA ILE A 108 0.43 -5.75 9.98
C ILE A 108 0.56 -7.05 9.20
N LEU A 109 1.12 -7.01 7.98
CA LEU A 109 1.36 -8.24 7.23
C LEU A 109 2.31 -9.18 7.95
N GLN A 110 3.38 -8.69 8.56
CA GLN A 110 4.29 -9.54 9.32
C GLN A 110 3.59 -10.17 10.53
N MET A 111 2.82 -9.40 11.29
CA MET A 111 2.14 -9.88 12.49
C MET A 111 1.04 -10.90 12.18
N GLU A 112 0.33 -10.73 11.06
CA GLU A 112 -0.86 -11.51 10.77
C GLU A 112 -0.61 -12.65 9.77
N LEU A 113 0.30 -12.49 8.79
CA LEU A 113 0.62 -13.56 7.83
C LEU A 113 1.60 -14.59 8.38
N VAL A 114 2.64 -14.18 9.11
CA VAL A 114 3.66 -15.11 9.63
C VAL A 114 3.00 -16.23 10.46
N PRO A 115 2.06 -15.96 11.39
CA PRO A 115 1.43 -17.02 12.18
C PRO A 115 0.50 -17.95 11.39
N LEU A 116 0.11 -17.59 10.17
CA LEU A 116 -0.77 -18.42 9.33
C LEU A 116 -0.03 -19.55 8.62
N PHE A 117 1.31 -19.50 8.56
CA PHE A 117 2.11 -20.54 7.92
C PHE A 117 2.73 -21.48 8.97
N ASN A 118 2.51 -22.78 8.80
CA ASN A 118 3.18 -23.80 9.61
C ASN A 118 4.56 -24.09 9.02
N PHE A 119 5.55 -23.27 9.35
CA PHE A 119 6.90 -23.29 8.76
C PHE A 119 7.73 -24.55 9.04
N ASN A 120 7.20 -25.51 9.80
CA ASN A 120 7.92 -26.71 10.19
C ASN A 120 7.90 -27.85 9.15
N ASP A 121 6.93 -27.90 8.23
CA ASP A 121 6.80 -29.06 7.32
C ASP A 121 6.80 -28.72 5.81
N VAL A 122 6.50 -27.48 5.40
CA VAL A 122 6.27 -27.15 3.97
C VAL A 122 7.22 -26.08 3.43
N PHE A 123 7.60 -25.09 4.25
CA PHE A 123 8.46 -23.98 3.80
C PHE A 123 9.35 -23.48 4.95
N PRO A 124 10.69 -23.49 4.81
CA PRO A 124 11.58 -23.09 5.90
C PRO A 124 11.34 -21.64 6.33
N GLU A 125 11.14 -21.42 7.63
CA GLU A 125 10.90 -20.08 8.22
C GLU A 125 11.96 -19.06 7.78
N LYS A 126 13.24 -19.47 7.76
CA LYS A 126 14.35 -18.61 7.32
C LYS A 126 14.23 -18.17 5.86
N LEU A 127 13.74 -19.05 4.99
CA LEU A 127 13.55 -18.74 3.57
C LEU A 127 12.35 -17.80 3.39
N PHE A 128 11.25 -18.02 4.12
CA PHE A 128 10.10 -17.12 4.11
C PHE A 128 10.47 -15.72 4.60
N ASN A 129 11.16 -15.63 5.73
CA ASN A 129 11.62 -14.36 6.30
C ASN A 129 12.53 -13.61 5.34
N LEU A 130 13.41 -14.33 4.62
CA LEU A 130 14.26 -13.72 3.60
C LEU A 130 13.44 -13.18 2.41
N ILE A 131 12.49 -13.96 1.89
CA ILE A 131 11.62 -13.54 0.77
C ILE A 131 10.75 -12.35 1.20
N PHE A 132 10.16 -12.40 2.40
CA PHE A 132 9.35 -11.33 2.96
C PHE A 132 10.17 -10.05 3.14
N LEU A 133 11.40 -10.15 3.66
CA LEU A 133 12.31 -9.02 3.81
C LEU A 133 12.68 -8.41 2.46
N LEU A 134 13.06 -9.24 1.48
CA LEU A 134 13.42 -8.78 0.13
C LEU A 134 12.23 -8.10 -0.55
N GLY A 135 11.04 -8.71 -0.47
CA GLY A 135 9.81 -8.16 -1.01
C GLY A 135 9.44 -6.83 -0.35
N THR A 136 9.66 -6.71 0.96
CA THR A 136 9.49 -5.47 1.71
C THR A 136 10.46 -4.40 1.22
N ILE A 137 11.76 -4.70 1.13
CA ILE A 137 12.75 -3.70 0.68
C ILE A 137 12.44 -3.21 -0.74
N ILE A 138 12.12 -4.12 -1.66
CA ILE A 138 11.77 -3.77 -3.04
C ILE A 138 10.52 -2.88 -3.06
N ASN A 139 9.45 -3.26 -2.34
CA ASN A 139 8.24 -2.46 -2.28
C ASN A 139 8.48 -1.10 -1.62
N ALA A 140 9.34 -1.01 -0.60
CA ALA A 140 9.68 0.24 0.06
C ALA A 140 10.28 1.25 -0.92
N VAL A 141 11.10 0.81 -1.88
CA VAL A 141 11.65 1.69 -2.92
C VAL A 141 10.52 2.32 -3.75
N PHE A 142 9.50 1.56 -4.14
CA PHE A 142 8.40 2.07 -4.95
C PHE A 142 7.39 2.89 -4.15
N TYR A 143 7.03 2.44 -2.95
CA TYR A 143 6.04 3.11 -2.11
C TYR A 143 6.59 4.32 -1.37
N CYS A 144 7.86 4.32 -0.96
CA CYS A 144 8.47 5.43 -0.21
C CYS A 144 9.41 6.30 -1.06
N GLY A 145 9.95 5.81 -2.18
CA GLY A 145 10.89 6.56 -3.01
C GLY A 145 10.30 7.87 -3.55
N TYR A 146 9.10 7.80 -4.16
CA TYR A 146 8.42 9.00 -4.65
C TYR A 146 8.00 9.97 -3.52
N PRO A 147 7.37 9.52 -2.41
CA PRO A 147 7.10 10.39 -1.26
C PRO A 147 8.32 11.13 -0.73
N ILE A 148 9.45 10.43 -0.53
CA ILE A 148 10.68 11.03 -0.03
C ILE A 148 11.20 12.10 -1.00
N PHE A 149 11.23 11.76 -2.30
CA PHE A 149 11.59 12.72 -3.34
C PHE A 149 10.69 13.96 -3.31
N LEU A 150 9.37 13.78 -3.21
CA LEU A 150 8.41 14.88 -3.17
C LEU A 150 8.62 15.78 -1.96
N ILE A 151 8.88 15.20 -0.78
CA ILE A 151 9.17 15.95 0.45
C ILE A 151 10.42 16.84 0.28
N ILE A 152 11.51 16.26 -0.24
CA ILE A 152 12.76 16.99 -0.47
C ILE A 152 12.53 18.13 -1.47
N TYR A 153 11.89 17.83 -2.60
CA TYR A 153 11.63 18.80 -3.66
C TYR A 153 10.80 19.99 -3.16
N LEU A 154 9.66 19.72 -2.51
CA LEU A 154 8.77 20.76 -2.00
C LEU A 154 9.45 21.60 -0.90
N SER A 155 10.25 20.97 -0.04
CA SER A 155 10.99 21.65 1.02
C SER A 155 12.07 22.59 0.49
N GLN A 156 12.81 22.18 -0.55
CA GLN A 156 13.81 23.02 -1.20
C GLN A 156 13.17 24.21 -1.91
N GLN A 157 12.07 23.98 -2.61
CA GLN A 157 11.36 25.05 -3.30
C GLN A 157 10.83 26.11 -2.33
N ARG A 158 10.27 25.70 -1.18
CA ARG A 158 9.76 26.64 -0.18
C ARG A 158 10.85 27.58 0.33
N LYS A 159 12.07 27.07 0.55
CA LYS A 159 13.23 27.88 0.96
C LYS A 159 13.69 28.89 -0.09
N GLN A 160 13.46 28.62 -1.37
CA GLN A 160 13.81 29.54 -2.46
C GLN A 160 12.79 30.67 -2.64
N THR A 161 11.55 30.47 -2.16
CA THR A 161 10.45 31.43 -2.27
C THR A 161 10.21 32.27 -1.02
N SER A 162 10.93 31.99 0.07
CA SER A 162 10.87 32.70 1.37
C SER A 162 12.08 33.61 1.53
#